data_AF-A0A5Q0BJ98-F1
#
_entry.id   AF-A0A5Q0BJ98-F1
#
_cell.length_a   1.000
_cell.length_b   1.000
_cell.length_c   1.000
_cell.angle_alpha   90.00
_cell.angle_beta   90.00
_cell.angle_gamma   90.00
#
_symmetry.space_group_name_H-M   'P 1'
#
loop_
_entity.id
_entity.type
_entity.pdbx_description
1 polymer ?
#
loop_
_entity_poly.entity_id
_entity_poly.type
_entity_poly.pdbx_seq_one_letter_code
_entity_poly.pdbx_strand_id
1 'polypeptide(L)' 'MIIFKLNEGATMAKNPPSGDGQRIGAVRDRSQTQTPTGNWVKRDTDTGRFIDVKTTDKTPFKGVCKEK' A
#
# COMPACT_ATOMS: atom_id res chain seq x y z
N MET A 1 -59.05 -10.48 7.71
CA MET A 1 -57.95 -11.28 7.12
C MET A 1 -57.68 -10.79 5.71
N ILE A 2 -56.90 -9.72 5.54
CA ILE A 2 -56.24 -9.41 4.25
C ILE A 2 -54.86 -8.87 4.62
N ILE A 3 -53.85 -9.68 4.34
CA ILE A 3 -52.44 -9.41 4.64
C ILE A 3 -51.91 -8.56 3.47
N PHE A 4 -51.46 -7.34 3.76
CA PHE A 4 -50.72 -6.52 2.79
C PHE A 4 -49.36 -7.20 2.51
N LYS A 5 -49.16 -7.66 1.27
CA LYS A 5 -47.83 -8.10 0.80
C LYS A 5 -46.99 -6.85 0.50
N LEU A 6 -45.92 -6.64 1.26
CA LEU A 6 -44.84 -5.75 0.86
C LEU A 6 -43.90 -6.52 -0.08
N ASN A 7 -43.76 -5.98 -1.29
CA ASN A 7 -42.69 -6.33 -2.22
C ASN A 7 -41.39 -5.72 -1.69
N GLU A 8 -40.42 -6.54 -1.29
CA GLU A 8 -39.07 -6.08 -1.02
C GLU A 8 -38.05 -7.01 -1.68
N GLY A 9 -37.91 -6.84 -2.99
CA GLY A 9 -36.69 -7.21 -3.70
C GLY A 9 -35.59 -6.21 -3.37
N ALA A 10 -35.07 -6.27 -2.14
CA ALA A 10 -33.88 -5.51 -1.78
C ALA A 10 -32.68 -6.12 -2.51
N THR A 11 -32.23 -5.44 -3.57
CA THR A 11 -30.91 -5.65 -4.16
C THR A 11 -29.87 -5.52 -3.06
N MET A 12 -29.32 -6.64 -2.61
CA MET A 12 -28.22 -6.64 -1.65
C MET A 12 -27.09 -5.77 -2.21
N ALA A 13 -26.70 -4.71 -1.51
CA ALA A 13 -25.49 -3.98 -1.82
C ALA A 13 -24.32 -4.96 -1.75
N LYS A 14 -23.79 -5.38 -2.91
CA LYS A 14 -22.55 -6.16 -2.94
C LYS A 14 -21.44 -5.24 -2.42
N ASN A 15 -20.92 -5.52 -1.23
CA ASN A 15 -19.62 -5.00 -0.85
C ASN A 15 -18.60 -5.71 -1.76
N PRO A 16 -17.95 -5.03 -2.71
CA PRO A 16 -16.87 -5.65 -3.49
C PRO A 16 -15.81 -6.18 -2.51
N PRO A 17 -15.18 -7.33 -2.79
CA PRO A 17 -14.12 -7.82 -1.92
C PRO A 17 -13.08 -6.72 -1.76
N SER A 18 -12.88 -6.29 -0.52
CA SER A 18 -11.98 -5.20 -0.19
C SER A 18 -10.54 -5.62 -0.44
N GLY A 19 -10.02 -5.22 -1.61
CA GLY A 19 -8.59 -5.01 -1.93
C GLY A 19 -7.69 -6.26 -1.95
N ASP A 20 -6.72 -6.27 -2.88
CA ASP A 20 -5.68 -7.31 -3.02
C ASP A 20 -4.65 -7.34 -1.86
N GLY A 21 -5.03 -6.90 -0.65
CA GLY A 21 -4.10 -6.65 0.46
C GLY A 21 -3.04 -5.59 0.13
N GLN A 22 -3.17 -4.90 -0.99
CA GLN A 22 -2.20 -3.89 -1.43
C GLN A 22 -2.50 -2.57 -0.74
N ARG A 23 -1.47 -2.01 -0.09
CA ARG A 23 -1.56 -0.68 0.51
C ARG A 23 -1.84 0.36 -0.56
N ILE A 24 -2.93 1.11 -0.38
CA ILE A 24 -3.31 2.22 -1.27
C ILE A 24 -2.61 3.48 -0.75
N GLY A 25 -1.63 3.98 -1.52
CA GLY A 25 -0.91 5.23 -1.22
C GLY A 25 0.60 5.09 -1.04
N ALA A 26 1.29 6.22 -0.90
CA ALA A 26 2.75 6.32 -0.72
C ALA A 26 3.19 6.10 0.74
N VAL A 27 4.40 5.58 0.98
CA VAL A 27 4.99 5.46 2.33
C VAL A 27 5.58 6.82 2.61
N ARG A 28 5.06 7.51 3.62
CA ARG A 28 5.58 8.81 4.05
C ARG A 28 6.70 8.66 5.09
N ASP A 29 6.58 7.64 5.93
CA ASP A 29 7.50 7.39 7.05
C ASP A 29 8.79 6.65 6.63
N ARG A 30 8.98 6.45 5.32
CA ARG A 30 10.17 5.82 4.77
C ARG A 30 10.62 6.53 3.52
N SER A 31 11.91 6.78 3.47
CA SER A 31 12.60 7.29 2.31
C SER A 31 13.56 6.23 1.78
N GLN A 32 14.00 6.38 0.53
CA GLN A 32 15.02 5.51 -0.06
C GLN A 32 16.09 6.33 -0.77
N THR A 33 17.33 5.86 -0.66
CA THR A 33 18.48 6.42 -1.34
C THR A 33 19.16 5.35 -2.19
N GLN A 34 19.82 5.77 -3.27
CA GLN A 34 20.59 4.88 -4.13
C GLN A 34 22.06 4.94 -3.71
N THR A 35 22.65 3.78 -3.43
CA THR A 35 24.08 3.69 -3.13
C THR A 35 24.91 3.78 -4.42
N PRO A 36 26.21 4.14 -4.34
CA PRO A 36 27.10 4.15 -5.50
C PRO A 36 27.20 2.80 -6.22
N THR A 37 26.93 1.69 -5.52
CA THR A 37 26.88 0.34 -6.06
C THR A 37 25.61 0.04 -6.87
N GLY A 38 24.64 0.95 -6.87
CA GLY A 38 23.37 0.85 -7.60
C GLY A 38 22.25 0.16 -6.81
N ASN A 39 22.48 -0.20 -5.55
CA ASN A 39 21.46 -0.80 -4.69
C ASN A 39 20.58 0.27 -4.05
N TRP A 40 19.34 -0.08 -3.76
CA TRP A 40 18.40 0.80 -3.07
C TRP A 40 18.37 0.48 -1.59
N VAL A 41 18.50 1.51 -0.75
CA VAL A 41 18.49 1.38 0.71
C VAL A 41 17.31 2.15 1.27
N LYS A 42 16.54 1.53 2.17
CA LYS A 42 15.48 2.18 2.95
C LYS A 42 16.10 2.92 4.12
N ARG A 43 15.67 4.16 4.32
CA ARG A 43 15.95 4.96 5.49
C ARG A 43 14.65 5.25 6.24
N ASP A 44 14.72 5.15 7.54
CA ASP A 44 13.69 5.63 8.45
C ASP A 44 13.68 7.17 8.45
N THR A 45 12.55 7.80 8.20
CA THR A 45 12.48 9.28 8.20
C THR A 45 12.50 9.86 9.61
N ASP A 46 12.10 9.10 10.62
CA ASP A 46 11.99 9.55 12.00
C ASP A 46 13.32 9.39 12.73
N THR A 47 14.01 8.27 12.49
CA THR A 47 15.29 7.96 13.16
C THR A 47 16.53 8.21 12.29
N GLY A 48 16.36 8.38 10.98
CA GLY A 48 17.46 8.58 10.02
C GLY A 48 18.32 7.35 9.75
N ARG A 49 18.00 6.21 10.37
CA ARG A 49 18.76 4.95 10.28
C ARG A 49 18.48 4.23 8.97
N PHE A 50 19.50 3.53 8.46
CA PHE A 50 19.34 2.61 7.34
C PHE A 50 18.73 1.30 7.85
N ILE A 51 17.55 0.93 7.34
CA ILE A 51 16.80 -0.24 7.81
C ILE A 51 17.15 -1.46 6.97
N ASP A 52 17.15 -1.32 5.66
CA ASP A 52 17.13 -2.46 4.74
C ASP A 52 17.76 -2.09 3.40
N VAL A 53 18.49 -3.03 2.80
CA VAL A 53 19.14 -2.90 1.50
C VAL A 53 18.53 -3.91 0.53
N LYS A 54 18.15 -3.42 -0.65
CA LYS A 54 17.63 -4.29 -1.70
C LYS A 54 18.78 -5.08 -2.31
N THR A 55 18.73 -6.41 -2.12
CA THR A 55 19.74 -7.35 -2.64
C THR A 55 19.29 -8.06 -3.91
N THR A 56 17.98 -8.19 -4.13
CA THR A 56 17.42 -8.97 -5.25
C THR A 56 17.48 -8.22 -6.58
N ASP A 57 17.11 -6.93 -6.59
CA ASP A 57 17.03 -6.12 -7.82
C ASP A 57 17.60 -4.72 -7.63
N LYS A 58 18.06 -4.11 -8.72
CA LYS A 58 18.52 -2.70 -8.76
C LYS A 58 17.40 -1.67 -8.93
N THR A 59 16.15 -2.08 -8.70
CA THR A 59 14.97 -1.21 -8.84
C THR A 59 14.55 -0.65 -7.48
N PRO A 60 13.95 0.56 -7.43
CA PRO A 60 13.49 1.15 -6.18
C PRO A 60 12.43 0.27 -5.47
N PHE A 61 12.29 0.45 -4.16
CA PHE A 61 11.19 -0.14 -3.42
C PHE A 61 9.86 0.48 -3.87
N LYS A 62 8.88 -0.39 -4.13
CA LYS A 62 7.53 0.02 -4.54
C LYS A 62 6.90 0.88 -3.43
N GLY A 63 6.45 2.07 -3.79
CA GLY A 63 5.71 2.96 -2.89
C GLY A 63 6.55 3.72 -1.85
N VAL A 64 7.89 3.65 -1.90
CA VAL A 64 8.79 4.41 -1.00
C VAL A 64 9.30 5.67 -1.70
N CYS A 65 9.32 6.82 -1.01
CA CYS A 65 9.75 8.09 -1.58
C CYS A 65 11.28 8.12 -1.82
N LYS A 66 11.73 8.57 -3.00
CA LYS A 66 13.17 8.72 -3.30
C LYS A 66 13.70 10.03 -2.72
N GLU A 67 14.80 9.95 -1.98
CA GLU A 67 15.60 11.13 -1.60
C GLU A 67 16.28 11.67 -2.86
N LYS A 68 16.28 13.00 -3.06
CA LYS A 68 16.96 13.68 -4.17
C LYS A 68 18.38 14.05 -3.77
#